data_AF-A0A535AU58-F1
#
_entry.id   AF-A0A535AU58-F1
#
_cell.length_a   1.000
_cell.length_b   1.000
_cell.length_c   1.000
_cell.angle_alpha   90.00
_cell.angle_beta   90.00
_cell.angle_gamma   90.00
#
_symmetry.space_group_name_H-M   'P 1'
#
loop_
_entity.id
_entity.type
_entity.pdbx_description
1 polymer ?
#
loop_
_entity_poly.entity_id
_entity_poly.type
_entity_poly.pdbx_seq_one_letter_code
_entity_poly.pdbx_strand_id
1 'polypeptide(L)'
;MAASKLRRVQARAEASRPYADRMAEVLTEVASRTTGTRNSYLARRDVRKRLLILVTADRGLAGGLNVNAFRVALNHVRSGPDTSLVTIGRKGRDYFRRLGVPIVADVSQIGDRPDLKDILPGITVARDEYVQEHVDEVALVHTHFVSIAKLVPTVTVLVPVNVPERKEGVRVDYLYEPEPEEVLASLLPRYVEAQVYAAVLDNLASFYAAQMI
;
A
#
# COMPACT_ATOMS: atom_id res chain seq x y z
N MET A 1 17.38 3.10 -21.82
CA MET A 1 16.33 3.95 -21.20
C MET A 1 15.90 3.48 -19.80
N ALA A 2 15.68 2.18 -19.58
CA ALA A 2 15.26 1.63 -18.28
C ALA A 2 16.17 2.03 -17.10
N ALA A 3 17.50 1.96 -17.23
CA ALA A 3 18.43 2.37 -16.18
C ALA A 3 18.32 3.86 -15.76
N SER A 4 17.99 4.77 -16.69
CA SER A 4 17.76 6.19 -16.34
C SER A 4 16.44 6.37 -15.61
N LYS A 5 15.40 5.64 -16.02
CA LYS A 5 14.09 5.66 -15.36
C LYS A 5 14.15 5.03 -13.97
N LEU A 6 14.87 3.92 -13.81
CA LEU A 6 15.12 3.28 -12.51
C LEU A 6 15.75 4.28 -11.52
N ARG A 7 16.86 4.93 -11.92
CA ARG A 7 17.51 5.95 -11.08
C ARG A 7 16.55 7.07 -10.66
N ARG A 8 15.70 7.54 -11.58
CA ARG A 8 14.70 8.58 -11.27
C ARG A 8 13.64 8.10 -10.28
N VAL A 9 13.17 6.86 -10.41
CA VAL A 9 12.18 6.31 -9.47
C VAL A 9 12.78 6.05 -8.11
N GLN A 10 14.01 5.53 -8.04
CA GLN A 10 14.74 5.35 -6.79
C GLN A 10 14.92 6.69 -6.06
N ALA A 11 15.33 7.75 -6.76
CA ALA A 11 15.43 9.08 -6.17
C ALA A 11 14.10 9.61 -5.61
N ARG A 12 12.97 9.29 -6.26
CA ARG A 12 11.62 9.64 -5.75
C ARG A 12 11.24 8.80 -4.53
N ALA A 13 11.54 7.51 -4.54
CA ALA A 13 11.31 6.65 -3.39
C ALA A 13 12.13 7.12 -2.18
N GLU A 14 13.41 7.42 -2.39
CA GLU A 14 14.30 8.02 -1.37
C GLU A 14 13.75 9.36 -0.86
N ALA A 15 13.30 10.25 -1.75
CA ALA A 15 12.70 11.53 -1.35
C ALA A 15 11.38 11.37 -0.56
N SER A 16 10.65 10.27 -0.74
CA SER A 16 9.42 9.98 0.01
C SER A 16 9.66 9.35 1.38
N ARG A 17 10.84 8.74 1.62
CA ARG A 17 11.16 8.06 2.89
C ARG A 17 11.07 8.97 4.12
N PRO A 18 11.67 10.19 4.14
CA PRO A 18 11.59 11.06 5.31
C PRO A 18 10.16 11.39 5.74
N TYR A 19 9.24 11.53 4.77
CA TYR A 19 7.83 11.77 5.07
C TYR A 19 7.18 10.56 5.74
N ALA A 20 7.40 9.36 5.18
CA ALA A 20 6.87 8.12 5.73
C ALA A 20 7.43 7.82 7.13
N ASP A 21 8.74 8.00 7.31
CA ASP A 21 9.43 7.79 8.59
C ASP A 21 8.92 8.77 9.64
N ARG A 22 8.82 10.07 9.31
CA ARG A 22 8.32 11.06 10.25
C ARG A 22 6.85 10.84 10.61
N MET A 23 6.04 10.41 9.64
CA MET A 23 4.64 10.08 9.90
C MET A 23 4.51 8.85 10.80
N ALA A 24 5.33 7.82 10.59
CA ALA A 24 5.38 6.65 11.46
C ALA A 24 5.79 7.04 12.90
N GLU A 25 6.80 7.90 13.06
CA GLU A 25 7.21 8.41 14.37
C GLU A 25 6.07 9.14 15.10
N VAL A 26 5.38 10.06 14.41
CA VAL A 26 4.27 10.82 15.00
C VAL A 26 3.10 9.88 15.34
N LEU A 27 2.77 8.93 14.46
CA LEU A 27 1.73 7.93 14.74
C LEU A 27 2.04 7.09 15.97
N THR A 28 3.27 6.60 16.08
CA THR A 28 3.71 5.82 17.25
C THR A 28 3.66 6.65 18.54
N GLU A 29 4.09 7.91 18.51
CA GLU A 29 4.02 8.78 19.69
C GLU A 29 2.57 9.07 20.10
N VAL A 30 1.71 9.45 19.16
CA VAL A 30 0.30 9.77 19.43
C VAL A 30 -0.44 8.52 19.91
N ALA A 31 -0.28 7.38 19.23
CA ALA A 31 -0.92 6.12 19.62
C ALA A 31 -0.49 5.65 21.02
N SER A 32 0.74 5.96 21.47
CA SER A 32 1.19 5.63 22.82
C SER A 32 0.50 6.42 23.93
N ARG A 33 -0.08 7.58 23.60
CA ARG A 33 -0.80 8.48 24.52
C ARG A 33 -2.30 8.24 24.51
N THR A 34 -2.80 7.66 23.44
CA THR A 34 -4.22 7.39 23.22
C THR A 34 -4.57 5.97 23.66
N THR A 35 -5.07 5.80 24.89
CA THR A 35 -5.55 4.51 25.39
C THR A 35 -7.04 4.31 25.09
N GLY A 36 -7.39 3.18 24.47
CA GLY A 36 -8.79 2.78 24.32
C GLY A 36 -9.58 3.47 23.20
N THR A 37 -8.94 4.20 22.29
CA THR A 37 -9.65 4.90 21.20
C THR A 37 -10.22 3.93 20.17
N ARG A 38 -11.53 4.04 19.97
CA ARG A 38 -12.26 3.38 18.87
C ARG A 38 -11.97 4.12 17.57
N ASN A 39 -10.81 3.88 16.98
CA ASN A 39 -10.51 4.33 15.63
C ASN A 39 -10.80 3.20 14.64
N SER A 40 -11.58 3.48 13.60
CA SER A 40 -11.92 2.48 12.58
C SER A 40 -10.67 1.81 12.02
N TYR A 41 -9.61 2.55 11.67
CA TYR A 41 -8.37 2.02 11.10
C TYR A 41 -7.56 1.15 12.06
N LEU A 42 -7.81 1.18 13.36
CA LEU A 42 -7.11 0.36 14.37
C LEU A 42 -7.95 -0.84 14.83
N ALA A 43 -9.25 -0.84 14.55
CA ALA A 43 -10.18 -1.83 15.05
C ALA A 43 -9.90 -3.21 14.42
N ARG A 44 -9.52 -4.18 15.26
CA ARG A 44 -9.39 -5.58 14.84
C ARG A 44 -10.73 -6.30 14.98
N ARG A 45 -11.05 -7.11 13.98
CA ARG A 45 -12.29 -7.88 13.86
C ARG A 45 -11.99 -9.22 13.19
N ASP A 46 -12.93 -10.15 13.31
CA ASP A 46 -12.85 -11.44 12.61
C ASP A 46 -12.89 -11.21 11.10
N VAL A 47 -11.86 -11.67 10.39
CA VAL A 47 -11.73 -11.44 8.95
C VAL A 47 -12.62 -12.41 8.18
N ARG A 48 -13.74 -11.94 7.63
CA ARG A 48 -14.68 -12.70 6.79
C ARG A 48 -14.71 -12.22 5.35
N LYS A 49 -14.41 -10.94 5.13
CA LYS A 49 -14.26 -10.33 3.81
C LYS A 49 -12.98 -9.52 3.77
N ARG A 50 -12.25 -9.61 2.66
CA ARG A 50 -10.99 -8.90 2.45
C ARG A 50 -11.08 -8.03 1.20
N LEU A 51 -10.30 -6.97 1.22
CA LEU A 51 -9.98 -6.20 0.04
C LEU A 51 -8.48 -6.28 -0.22
N LEU A 52 -8.10 -6.56 -1.46
CA LEU A 52 -6.71 -6.58 -1.89
C LEU A 52 -6.43 -5.44 -2.86
N ILE A 53 -5.58 -4.49 -2.45
CA ILE A 53 -4.96 -3.53 -3.36
C ILE A 53 -3.83 -4.25 -4.11
N LEU A 54 -3.95 -4.41 -5.42
CA LEU A 54 -2.95 -5.06 -6.26
C LEU A 54 -2.24 -4.04 -7.15
N VAL A 55 -0.95 -3.84 -6.91
CA VAL A 55 -0.09 -2.96 -7.72
C VAL A 55 0.64 -3.77 -8.79
N THR A 56 0.45 -3.39 -10.05
CA THR A 56 1.04 -4.03 -11.22
C THR A 56 1.46 -2.99 -12.25
N ALA A 57 2.21 -3.40 -13.28
CA ALA A 57 2.52 -2.50 -14.38
C ALA A 57 1.32 -2.32 -15.34
N ASP A 58 1.22 -1.16 -15.99
CA ASP A 58 0.29 -0.99 -17.11
C ASP A 58 0.76 -1.68 -18.39
N ARG A 59 2.07 -1.81 -18.54
CA ARG A 59 2.74 -2.29 -19.74
C ARG A 59 3.41 -3.64 -19.51
N GLY A 60 3.64 -4.37 -20.60
CA GLY A 60 4.37 -5.63 -20.60
C GLY A 60 5.88 -5.44 -20.71
N LEU A 61 6.58 -6.49 -21.16
CA LEU A 61 8.02 -6.51 -21.38
C LEU A 61 8.86 -6.26 -20.11
N ALA A 62 8.48 -6.91 -19.01
CA ALA A 62 9.17 -6.85 -17.72
C ALA A 62 9.33 -8.27 -17.12
N GLY A 63 9.64 -9.24 -17.99
CA GLY A 63 9.82 -10.64 -17.64
C GLY A 63 8.70 -11.21 -16.75
N GLY A 64 9.11 -11.85 -15.66
CA GLY A 64 8.21 -12.50 -14.70
C GLY A 64 7.56 -11.56 -13.66
N LEU A 65 7.80 -10.24 -13.72
CA LEU A 65 7.33 -9.29 -12.68
C LEU A 65 5.83 -9.46 -12.35
N ASN A 66 4.98 -9.23 -13.36
CA ASN A 66 3.53 -9.29 -13.17
C ASN A 66 3.07 -10.72 -12.86
N VAL A 67 3.66 -11.75 -13.50
CA VAL A 67 3.29 -13.16 -13.28
C VAL A 67 3.56 -13.57 -11.83
N ASN A 68 4.68 -13.13 -11.27
CA ASN A 68 5.02 -13.39 -9.88
C ASN A 68 4.07 -12.67 -8.91
N ALA A 69 3.73 -11.40 -9.18
CA ALA A 69 2.74 -10.67 -8.40
C ALA A 69 1.35 -11.33 -8.48
N PHE A 70 0.93 -11.81 -9.66
CA PHE A 70 -0.34 -12.53 -9.83
C PHE A 70 -0.39 -13.82 -9.03
N ARG A 71 0.70 -14.58 -9.00
CA ARG A 71 0.78 -15.83 -8.24
C ARG A 71 0.59 -15.58 -6.74
N VAL A 72 1.26 -14.56 -6.19
CA VAL A 72 1.11 -14.18 -4.78
C VAL A 72 -0.29 -13.65 -4.48
N ALA A 73 -0.81 -12.74 -5.32
CA ALA A 73 -2.17 -12.21 -5.17
C ALA A 73 -3.24 -13.31 -5.29
N LEU A 74 -3.12 -14.21 -6.25
CA LEU A 74 -4.06 -15.31 -6.44
C LEU A 74 -4.02 -16.30 -5.28
N ASN A 75 -2.81 -16.59 -4.75
CA ASN A 75 -2.70 -17.39 -3.54
C ASN A 75 -3.41 -16.71 -2.37
N HIS A 76 -3.18 -15.40 -2.17
CA HIS A 76 -3.87 -14.64 -1.13
C HIS A 76 -5.39 -14.68 -1.28
N VAL A 77 -5.92 -14.49 -2.50
CA VAL A 77 -7.36 -14.58 -2.80
C VAL A 77 -7.91 -15.97 -2.48
N ARG A 78 -7.21 -17.04 -2.87
CA ARG A 78 -7.69 -18.43 -2.71
C ARG A 78 -7.54 -18.99 -1.31
N SER A 79 -6.52 -18.55 -0.56
CA SER A 79 -6.16 -19.14 0.73
C SER A 79 -6.93 -18.57 1.92
N GLY A 80 -7.84 -17.64 1.70
CA GLY A 80 -8.55 -16.97 2.78
C GLY A 80 -10.00 -16.64 2.44
N PRO A 81 -10.62 -15.78 3.25
CA PRO A 81 -12.01 -15.39 3.07
C PRO A 81 -12.28 -14.67 1.74
N ASP A 82 -13.56 -14.41 1.46
CA ASP A 82 -14.02 -13.73 0.25
C ASP A 82 -13.23 -12.45 0.01
N THR A 83 -12.69 -12.27 -1.19
CA THR A 83 -11.71 -11.21 -1.50
C THR A 83 -12.08 -10.48 -2.76
N SER A 84 -12.30 -9.17 -2.62
CA SER A 84 -12.42 -8.24 -3.74
C SER A 84 -11.10 -7.49 -3.96
N LEU A 85 -10.95 -6.84 -5.12
CA LEU A 85 -9.72 -6.14 -5.49
C LEU A 85 -9.95 -4.66 -5.76
N VAL A 86 -8.96 -3.85 -5.37
CA VAL A 86 -8.63 -2.59 -6.05
C VAL A 86 -7.38 -2.83 -6.88
N THR A 87 -7.43 -2.55 -8.19
CA THR A 87 -6.25 -2.71 -9.05
C THR A 87 -5.59 -1.38 -9.34
N ILE A 88 -4.29 -1.31 -9.12
CA ILE A 88 -3.44 -0.23 -9.60
C ILE A 88 -2.58 -0.81 -10.73
N GLY A 89 -2.91 -0.43 -11.96
CA GLY A 89 -2.25 -0.91 -13.18
C GLY A 89 -3.04 -1.95 -13.99
N ARG A 90 -2.97 -1.79 -15.31
CA ARG A 90 -3.78 -2.53 -16.29
C ARG A 90 -3.56 -4.05 -16.27
N LYS A 91 -2.34 -4.53 -16.01
CA LYS A 91 -2.03 -5.96 -16.09
C LYS A 91 -2.76 -6.77 -15.00
N GLY A 92 -2.79 -6.27 -13.77
CA GLY A 92 -3.56 -6.88 -12.68
C GLY A 92 -5.05 -6.88 -12.97
N ARG A 93 -5.59 -5.74 -13.37
CA ARG A 93 -6.99 -5.58 -13.78
C ARG A 93 -7.41 -6.61 -14.83
N ASP A 94 -6.66 -6.73 -15.91
CA ASP A 94 -7.00 -7.64 -17.02
C ASP A 94 -6.93 -9.10 -16.61
N TYR A 95 -5.94 -9.47 -15.79
CA TYR A 95 -5.76 -10.83 -15.31
C TYR A 95 -6.90 -11.25 -14.37
N PHE A 96 -7.18 -10.46 -13.33
CA PHE A 96 -8.19 -10.81 -12.34
C PHE A 96 -9.62 -10.68 -12.85
N ARG A 97 -9.89 -9.78 -13.80
CA ARG A 97 -11.19 -9.73 -14.49
C ARG A 97 -11.47 -11.03 -15.26
N ARG A 98 -10.48 -11.60 -15.94
CA ARG A 98 -10.63 -12.89 -16.65
C ARG A 98 -10.88 -14.07 -15.70
N LEU A 99 -10.36 -13.99 -14.48
CA LEU A 99 -10.58 -14.99 -13.44
C LEU A 99 -11.92 -14.81 -12.71
N GLY A 100 -12.70 -13.78 -13.04
CA GLY A 100 -13.99 -13.51 -12.39
C GLY A 100 -13.87 -13.03 -10.94
N VAL A 101 -12.69 -12.57 -10.50
CA VAL A 101 -12.53 -12.03 -9.15
C VAL A 101 -13.11 -10.61 -9.11
N PRO A 102 -13.96 -10.25 -8.12
CA PRO A 102 -14.57 -8.92 -8.05
C PRO A 102 -13.52 -7.81 -7.98
N ILE A 103 -13.66 -6.79 -8.83
CA ILE A 103 -12.82 -5.59 -8.82
C ILE A 103 -13.72 -4.40 -8.49
N VAL A 104 -13.56 -3.80 -7.31
CA VAL A 104 -14.38 -2.68 -6.82
C VAL A 104 -13.87 -1.33 -7.31
N ALA A 105 -12.57 -1.21 -7.61
CA ALA A 105 -11.99 -0.05 -8.26
C ALA A 105 -10.78 -0.41 -9.11
N ASP A 106 -10.54 0.39 -10.16
CA ASP A 106 -9.39 0.29 -11.04
C ASP A 106 -8.78 1.68 -11.25
N VAL A 107 -7.47 1.78 -10.98
CA VAL A 107 -6.63 2.92 -11.32
C VAL A 107 -5.51 2.43 -12.22
N SER A 108 -5.79 2.40 -13.51
CA SER A 108 -4.83 2.04 -14.54
C SER A 108 -4.27 3.29 -15.23
N GLN A 109 -3.19 3.12 -15.99
CA GLN A 109 -2.55 4.15 -16.80
C GLN A 109 -1.91 5.29 -16.00
N ILE A 110 -1.34 4.95 -14.84
CA ILE A 110 -0.67 5.92 -13.94
C ILE A 110 0.65 6.45 -14.50
N GLY A 111 1.11 5.92 -15.64
CA GLY A 111 2.27 6.41 -16.37
C GLY A 111 3.61 6.10 -15.70
N ASP A 112 4.66 6.78 -16.15
CA ASP A 112 6.04 6.53 -15.72
C ASP A 112 6.49 7.42 -14.54
N ARG A 113 5.63 8.38 -14.14
CA ARG A 113 5.88 9.33 -13.05
C ARG A 113 4.58 9.57 -12.27
N PRO A 114 4.01 8.52 -11.65
CA PRO A 114 2.77 8.66 -10.89
C PRO A 114 2.98 9.55 -9.68
N ASP A 115 2.03 10.45 -9.41
CA ASP A 115 1.91 11.20 -8.17
C ASP A 115 0.82 10.58 -7.28
N LEU A 116 0.80 10.95 -5.99
CA LEU A 116 -0.20 10.42 -5.06
C LEU A 116 -1.63 10.64 -5.54
N LYS A 117 -1.93 11.83 -6.10
CA LYS A 117 -3.26 12.17 -6.64
C LYS A 117 -3.76 11.21 -7.71
N ASP A 118 -2.86 10.58 -8.46
CA ASP A 118 -3.22 9.68 -9.55
C ASP A 118 -3.75 8.35 -9.01
N ILE A 119 -3.36 7.97 -7.78
CA ILE A 119 -3.75 6.72 -7.12
C ILE A 119 -4.75 6.91 -5.98
N LEU A 120 -4.95 8.14 -5.50
CA LEU A 120 -5.91 8.46 -4.45
C LEU A 120 -7.30 7.86 -4.69
N PRO A 121 -7.91 7.91 -5.89
CA PRO A 121 -9.25 7.36 -6.08
C PRO A 121 -9.38 5.88 -5.68
N GLY A 122 -8.39 5.06 -6.01
CA GLY A 122 -8.38 3.64 -5.64
C GLY A 122 -8.15 3.43 -4.14
N ILE A 123 -7.29 4.25 -3.53
CA ILE A 123 -7.03 4.21 -2.08
C ILE A 123 -8.28 4.63 -1.30
N THR A 124 -8.97 5.69 -1.75
CA THR A 124 -10.20 6.17 -1.12
C THR A 124 -11.27 5.09 -1.13
N VAL A 125 -11.52 4.43 -2.28
CA VAL A 125 -12.46 3.30 -2.33
C VAL A 125 -12.06 2.21 -1.34
N ALA A 126 -10.77 1.85 -1.31
CA ALA A 126 -10.31 0.80 -0.39
C ALA A 126 -10.50 1.16 1.09
N ARG A 127 -10.26 2.42 1.43
CA ARG A 127 -10.47 2.97 2.77
C ARG A 127 -11.96 2.98 3.14
N ASP A 128 -12.81 3.41 2.22
CA ASP A 128 -14.25 3.51 2.45
C ASP A 128 -14.89 2.13 2.65
N GLU A 129 -14.51 1.13 1.84
CA GLU A 129 -14.97 -0.27 2.01
C GLU A 129 -14.67 -0.80 3.43
N TYR A 130 -13.52 -0.43 3.99
CA TYR A 130 -13.15 -0.86 5.33
C TYR A 130 -13.87 -0.05 6.42
N VAL A 131 -13.94 1.28 6.29
CA VAL A 131 -14.60 2.16 7.26
C VAL A 131 -16.10 1.89 7.34
N GLN A 132 -16.73 1.55 6.20
CA GLN A 132 -18.14 1.15 6.12
C GLN A 132 -18.39 -0.31 6.52
N GLU A 133 -17.35 -1.03 6.95
CA GLU A 133 -17.43 -2.43 7.39
C GLU A 133 -17.91 -3.41 6.31
N HIS A 134 -17.75 -3.05 5.03
CA HIS A 134 -17.97 -3.99 3.92
C HIS A 134 -16.86 -5.03 3.83
N VAL A 135 -15.64 -4.66 4.23
CA VAL A 135 -14.49 -5.55 4.37
C VAL A 135 -13.84 -5.43 5.75
N ASP A 136 -13.23 -6.52 6.19
CA ASP A 136 -12.67 -6.66 7.52
C ASP A 136 -11.16 -6.40 7.56
N GLU A 137 -10.51 -6.45 6.39
CA GLU A 137 -9.07 -6.26 6.20
C GLU A 137 -8.81 -5.69 4.80
N VAL A 138 -7.86 -4.75 4.71
CA VAL A 138 -7.29 -4.26 3.46
C VAL A 138 -5.83 -4.67 3.39
N ALA A 139 -5.49 -5.52 2.42
CA ALA A 139 -4.13 -5.93 2.13
C ALA A 139 -3.59 -5.26 0.86
N LEU A 140 -2.27 -5.25 0.71
CA LEU A 140 -1.54 -4.68 -0.42
C LEU A 140 -0.57 -5.72 -0.97
N VAL A 141 -0.64 -5.94 -2.28
CA VAL A 141 0.36 -6.69 -3.04
C VAL A 141 1.10 -5.75 -3.98
N HIS A 142 2.41 -5.77 -3.89
CA HIS A 142 3.32 -5.08 -4.81
C HIS A 142 4.62 -5.89 -4.95
N THR A 143 5.45 -5.54 -5.94
CA THR A 143 6.80 -6.10 -6.03
C THR A 143 7.80 -5.19 -5.35
N HIS A 144 8.45 -5.72 -4.30
CA HIS A 144 9.50 -5.04 -3.57
C HIS A 144 10.84 -5.11 -4.32
N PHE A 145 11.44 -3.95 -4.57
CA PHE A 145 12.75 -3.84 -5.20
C PHE A 145 13.85 -4.04 -4.14
N VAL A 146 14.48 -5.22 -4.14
CA VAL A 146 15.66 -5.47 -3.29
C VAL A 146 16.94 -5.11 -4.05
N SER A 147 17.06 -5.58 -5.27
CA SER A 147 18.15 -5.24 -6.19
C SER A 147 17.72 -5.53 -7.63
N ILE A 148 18.54 -5.17 -8.61
CA ILE A 148 18.27 -5.51 -10.02
C ILE A 148 18.10 -7.02 -10.20
N ALA A 149 18.86 -7.83 -9.47
CA ALA A 149 18.78 -9.30 -9.55
C ALA A 149 17.66 -9.91 -8.69
N LYS A 150 17.05 -9.15 -7.77
CA LYS A 150 16.12 -9.70 -6.78
C LYS A 150 14.88 -8.80 -6.64
N LEU A 151 13.78 -9.28 -7.20
CA LEU A 151 12.46 -8.66 -7.16
C LEU A 151 11.51 -9.59 -6.41
N VAL A 152 10.92 -9.12 -5.32
CA VAL A 152 10.15 -9.97 -4.39
C VAL A 152 8.72 -9.49 -4.31
N PRO A 153 7.72 -10.24 -4.84
CA PRO A 153 6.33 -9.90 -4.59
C PRO A 153 5.99 -10.10 -3.12
N THR A 154 5.41 -9.07 -2.51
CA THR A 154 5.16 -8.99 -1.07
C THR A 154 3.68 -8.73 -0.82
N VAL A 155 3.13 -9.36 0.22
CA VAL A 155 1.80 -9.06 0.76
C VAL A 155 2.00 -8.30 2.08
N THR A 156 1.28 -7.22 2.29
CA THR A 156 1.28 -6.47 3.55
C THR A 156 -0.13 -6.07 3.91
N VAL A 157 -0.52 -6.23 5.17
CA VAL A 157 -1.82 -5.72 5.67
C VAL A 157 -1.68 -4.22 5.92
N LEU A 158 -2.55 -3.43 5.29
CA LEU A 158 -2.61 -1.97 5.45
C LEU A 158 -3.57 -1.57 6.55
N VAL A 159 -4.75 -2.20 6.59
CA VAL A 159 -5.81 -1.90 7.56
C VAL A 159 -6.42 -3.22 8.06
N PRO A 160 -6.56 -3.48 9.36
CA PRO A 160 -6.23 -2.59 10.48
C PRO A 160 -4.74 -2.23 10.53
N VAL A 161 -4.46 -0.95 10.76
CA VAL A 161 -3.11 -0.39 10.77
C VAL A 161 -2.37 -0.97 11.96
N ASN A 162 -1.25 -1.64 11.68
CA ASN A 162 -0.32 -2.02 12.72
C ASN A 162 0.61 -0.84 13.03
N VAL A 163 0.35 -0.14 14.13
CA VAL A 163 1.19 0.99 14.54
C VAL A 163 2.57 0.43 14.92
N PRO A 164 3.67 0.96 14.36
CA PRO A 164 5.00 0.51 14.70
C PRO A 164 5.27 0.65 16.20
N GLU A 165 5.96 -0.33 16.78
CA GLU A 165 6.39 -0.26 18.17
C GLU A 165 7.39 0.89 18.37
N ARG A 166 7.27 1.56 19.51
CA ARG A 166 8.17 2.65 19.89
C ARG A 166 9.57 2.09 20.15
N LYS A 167 10.57 2.58 19.42
CA LYS A 167 11.98 2.34 19.75
C LYS A 167 12.30 3.04 21.08
N GLU A 168 13.05 2.38 21.97
CA GLU A 168 13.51 2.97 23.23
C GLU A 168 14.35 4.24 22.95
N GLY A 169 14.01 5.36 23.61
CA GLY A 169 14.64 6.65 23.36
C GLY A 169 14.01 7.79 24.19
N VAL A 170 14.56 9.00 24.04
CA VAL A 170 14.14 10.20 24.78
C VAL A 170 12.66 10.49 24.54
N ARG A 171 11.89 10.64 25.62
CA ARG A 171 10.51 11.14 25.56
C ARG A 171 10.55 12.62 25.25
N VAL A 172 10.11 12.98 24.05
CA VAL A 172 9.83 14.37 23.71
C VAL A 172 8.37 14.62 24.05
N ASP A 173 8.12 15.56 24.97
CA ASP A 173 6.76 15.97 25.29
C ASP A 173 6.22 16.90 24.21
N TYR A 174 5.39 16.34 23.33
CA TYR A 174 4.62 17.11 22.37
C TYR A 174 3.34 17.60 23.03
N LEU A 175 3.06 18.89 22.87
CA LEU A 175 1.73 19.46 23.06
C LEU A 175 0.99 19.29 21.74
N TYR A 176 -0.14 18.59 21.74
CA TYR A 176 -1.00 18.44 20.58
C TYR A 176 -2.13 19.46 20.66
N GLU A 177 -2.43 20.08 19.52
CA GLU A 177 -3.65 20.87 19.31
C GLU A 177 -4.28 20.37 18.00
N PRO A 178 -5.56 19.92 17.97
CA PRO A 178 -6.53 19.76 19.06
C PRO A 178 -6.19 18.53 19.94
N GLU A 179 -7.04 17.53 20.10
CA GLU A 179 -6.74 16.36 20.95
C GLU A 179 -5.90 15.28 20.22
N PRO A 180 -5.04 14.53 20.92
CA PRO A 180 -4.25 13.43 20.34
C PRO A 180 -5.09 12.42 19.53
N GLU A 181 -6.30 12.12 19.98
CA GLU A 181 -7.25 11.22 19.30
C GLU A 181 -7.66 11.74 17.92
N GLU A 182 -7.92 13.04 17.81
CA GLU A 182 -8.30 13.70 16.55
C GLU A 182 -7.11 13.77 15.60
N VAL A 183 -5.92 14.08 16.14
CA VAL A 183 -4.66 14.03 15.39
C VAL A 183 -4.45 12.63 14.84
N LEU A 184 -4.57 11.58 15.67
CA LEU A 184 -4.44 10.18 15.26
C LEU A 184 -5.43 9.83 14.14
N ALA A 185 -6.70 10.21 14.30
CA ALA A 185 -7.74 9.95 13.31
C ALA A 185 -7.46 10.63 11.96
N SER A 186 -6.86 11.82 11.96
CA SER A 186 -6.46 12.52 10.73
C SER A 186 -5.21 11.94 10.06
N LEU A 187 -4.29 11.35 10.85
CA LEU A 187 -3.02 10.83 10.38
C LEU A 187 -3.13 9.43 9.77
N LEU A 188 -3.96 8.56 10.34
CA LEU A 188 -4.12 7.17 9.88
C LEU A 188 -4.49 7.05 8.38
N PRO A 189 -5.46 7.83 7.86
CA PRO A 189 -5.70 7.97 6.42
C PRO A 189 -4.46 8.25 5.58
N ARG A 190 -3.70 9.28 5.97
CA ARG A 190 -2.50 9.74 5.26
C ARG A 190 -1.38 8.70 5.30
N TYR A 191 -1.32 7.94 6.40
CA TYR A 191 -0.39 6.84 6.55
C TYR A 191 -0.65 5.72 5.55
N VAL A 192 -1.91 5.31 5.41
CA VAL A 192 -2.31 4.32 4.41
C VAL A 192 -2.01 4.83 3.00
N GLU A 193 -2.32 6.08 2.71
CA GLU A 193 -2.03 6.72 1.42
C GLU A 193 -0.53 6.70 1.08
N ALA A 194 0.33 7.06 2.05
CA ALA A 194 1.77 7.04 1.86
C ALA A 194 2.34 5.63 1.68
N GLN A 195 1.82 4.63 2.40
CA GLN A 195 2.25 3.24 2.22
C GLN A 195 1.92 2.72 0.82
N VAL A 196 0.70 2.98 0.32
CA VAL A 196 0.33 2.58 -1.04
C VAL A 196 1.18 3.32 -2.08
N TYR A 197 1.42 4.62 -1.90
CA TYR A 197 2.28 5.39 -2.81
C TYR A 197 3.73 4.87 -2.83
N ALA A 198 4.30 4.57 -1.66
CA ALA A 198 5.63 3.98 -1.56
C ALA A 198 5.68 2.64 -2.31
N ALA A 199 4.68 1.77 -2.14
CA ALA A 199 4.60 0.50 -2.85
C ALA A 199 4.43 0.65 -4.37
N VAL A 200 3.74 1.70 -4.84
CA VAL A 200 3.64 2.03 -6.27
C VAL A 200 5.00 2.43 -6.83
N LEU A 201 5.76 3.28 -6.12
CA LEU A 201 7.12 3.65 -6.52
C LEU A 201 8.07 2.44 -6.51
N ASP A 202 7.95 1.58 -5.50
CA ASP A 202 8.76 0.38 -5.34
C ASP A 202 8.48 -0.67 -6.45
N ASN A 203 7.20 -0.88 -6.78
CA ASN A 203 6.81 -1.72 -7.90
C ASN A 203 7.27 -1.14 -9.25
N LEU A 204 7.27 0.20 -9.40
CA LEU A 204 7.77 0.85 -10.60
C LEU A 204 9.30 0.75 -10.73
N ALA A 205 10.03 0.81 -9.61
CA ALA A 205 11.47 0.53 -9.60
C ALA A 205 11.72 -0.93 -10.00
N SER A 206 10.97 -1.88 -9.43
CA SER A 206 11.01 -3.29 -9.81
C SER A 206 10.69 -3.52 -11.29
N PHE A 207 9.73 -2.78 -11.85
CA PHE A 207 9.42 -2.82 -13.27
C PHE A 207 10.61 -2.43 -14.12
N TYR A 208 11.24 -1.28 -13.88
CA TYR A 208 12.39 -0.86 -14.67
C TYR A 208 13.62 -1.75 -14.49
N ALA A 209 13.81 -2.30 -13.29
CA ALA A 209 14.84 -3.30 -13.04
C ALA A 209 14.61 -4.57 -13.88
N ALA A 210 13.37 -5.07 -13.91
CA ALA A 210 12.99 -6.24 -14.71
C ALA A 210 13.10 -6.02 -16.23
N GLN A 211 13.10 -4.78 -16.71
CA GLN A 211 13.35 -4.46 -18.14
C GLN A 211 14.84 -4.43 -18.51
N MET A 212 15.74 -4.47 -17.51
CA MET A 212 17.18 -4.48 -17.71
C MET A 212 17.77 -5.89 -17.70
N ILE A 213 16.96 -6.89 -17.33
CA ILE A 213 17.27 -8.32 -17.34
C ILE A 213 16.76 -8.89 -18.65
#